data_AF-A0A2E1FP91-F1
#
_entry.id   AF-A0A2E1FP91-F1
#
_cell.length_a   1.000
_cell.length_b   1.000
_cell.length_c   1.000
_cell.angle_alpha   90.00
_cell.angle_beta   90.00
_cell.angle_gamma   90.00
#
_symmetry.space_group_name_H-M   'P 1'
#
loop_
_entity.id
_entity.type
_entity.pdbx_description
1 polymer ?
#
loop_
_entity_poly.entity_id
_entity_poly.type
_entity_poly.pdbx_seq_one_letter_code
_entity_poly.pdbx_strand_id
1 'polypeptide(L)'
;MKMDKYDLMILDIIQSHKMDNQSHIRLSVLERNFWKCIEADTDLHVGQARIGERITNLYLDGLIQNKEGYTLTKKGREQLSFAPWKQEGALV
;
A
#
# COMPACT_ATOMS: atom_id res chain seq x y z
N MET A 1 2.99 8.35 -13.53
CA MET A 1 3.66 7.07 -13.22
C MET A 1 2.66 5.94 -13.43
N LYS A 2 3.02 4.80 -14.03
CA LYS A 2 2.08 3.67 -14.15
C LYS A 2 2.17 2.89 -12.84
N MET A 3 1.13 3.03 -12.00
CA MET A 3 1.03 2.34 -10.71
C MET A 3 1.09 0.83 -10.93
N ASP A 4 1.95 0.14 -10.19
CA ASP A 4 2.11 -1.31 -10.31
C ASP A 4 1.47 -2.07 -9.13
N LYS A 5 1.63 -3.41 -9.12
CA LYS A 5 1.03 -4.26 -8.08
C LYS A 5 1.59 -3.96 -6.68
N TYR A 6 2.84 -3.51 -6.56
CA TYR A 6 3.45 -3.21 -5.26
C TYR A 6 2.98 -1.88 -4.70
N ASP A 7 2.76 -0.89 -5.59
CA ASP A 7 2.17 0.39 -5.20
C ASP A 7 0.75 0.17 -4.64
N LEU A 8 -0.06 -0.63 -5.36
CA LEU A 8 -1.39 -1.04 -4.90
C LEU A 8 -1.35 -1.83 -3.58
N MET A 9 -0.36 -2.72 -3.41
CA MET A 9 -0.15 -3.47 -2.16
C MET A 9 0.17 -2.55 -0.98
N ILE A 10 1.00 -1.52 -1.18
CA ILE A 10 1.28 -0.51 -0.15
C ILE A 10 -0.01 0.21 0.24
N LEU A 11 -0.84 0.62 -0.73
CA LEU A 11 -2.12 1.26 -0.44
C LEU A 11 -3.05 0.33 0.37
N ASP A 12 -3.10 -0.95 0.02
CA ASP A 12 -3.93 -1.94 0.70
C ASP A 12 -3.47 -2.18 2.14
N ILE A 13 -2.17 -2.31 2.40
CA ILE A 13 -1.62 -2.46 3.76
C ILE A 13 -1.99 -1.26 4.63
N ILE A 14 -1.87 -0.03 4.10
CA ILE A 14 -2.25 1.19 4.82
C ILE A 14 -3.75 1.20 5.14
N GLN A 15 -4.59 0.80 4.18
CA GLN A 15 -6.04 0.75 4.36
C GLN A 15 -6.44 -0.31 5.40
N SER A 16 -5.91 -1.52 5.30
CA SER A 16 -6.19 -2.62 6.21
C SER A 16 -5.76 -2.29 7.63
N HIS A 17 -4.55 -1.74 7.81
CA HIS A 17 -4.09 -1.32 9.14
C HIS A 17 -5.01 -0.28 9.79
N LYS A 18 -5.52 0.68 9.01
CA LYS A 18 -6.48 1.68 9.47
C LYS A 18 -7.82 1.05 9.86
N MET A 19 -8.31 0.07 9.11
CA MET A 19 -9.56 -0.62 9.43
C MET A 19 -9.44 -1.43 10.72
N ASP A 20 -8.32 -2.12 10.91
CA ASP A 20 -8.11 -3.02 12.04
C ASP A 20 -7.76 -2.28 13.34
N ASN A 21 -6.94 -1.23 13.25
CA ASN A 21 -6.36 -0.55 14.41
C ASN A 21 -6.90 0.87 14.63
N GLN A 22 -7.80 1.35 13.77
CA GLN A 22 -8.37 2.70 13.79
C GLN A 22 -7.32 3.82 13.87
N SER A 23 -6.09 3.56 13.39
CA SER A 23 -4.93 4.43 13.56
C SER A 23 -4.09 4.52 12.27
N HIS A 24 -3.19 5.50 12.22
CA HIS A 24 -2.27 5.68 11.11
C HIS A 24 -1.09 4.72 11.22
N ILE A 25 -0.66 4.14 10.09
CA ILE A 25 0.42 3.16 10.10
C ILE A 25 1.79 3.84 10.14
N ARG A 26 2.65 3.41 11.06
CA ARG A 26 4.05 3.87 11.12
C ARG A 26 4.88 3.23 10.00
N LEU A 27 5.91 3.94 9.54
CA LEU A 27 6.80 3.45 8.46
C LEU A 27 7.33 2.04 8.73
N SER A 28 7.86 1.80 9.94
CA SER A 28 8.43 0.50 10.31
C SER A 28 7.43 -0.66 10.32
N VAL A 29 6.14 -0.36 10.55
CA VAL A 29 5.06 -1.36 10.51
C VAL A 29 4.66 -1.62 9.06
N LEU A 30 4.56 -0.55 8.25
CA LEU A 30 4.27 -0.64 6.82
C LEU A 30 5.34 -1.47 6.08
N GLU A 31 6.62 -1.16 6.30
CA GLU A 31 7.74 -1.90 5.72
C GLU A 31 7.70 -3.38 6.10
N ARG A 32 7.49 -3.69 7.38
CA ARG A 32 7.41 -5.08 7.85
C ARG A 32 6.26 -5.85 7.19
N ASN A 33 5.08 -5.26 7.11
CA ASN A 33 3.92 -5.91 6.48
C ASN A 33 4.15 -6.10 4.98
N PHE A 34 4.75 -5.12 4.32
CA PHE A 34 5.11 -5.24 2.91
C PHE A 34 6.09 -6.38 2.67
N TRP A 35 7.17 -6.47 3.46
CA TRP A 35 8.14 -7.57 3.36
C TRP A 35 7.48 -8.94 3.54
N LYS A 36 6.56 -9.09 4.49
CA LYS A 36 5.80 -10.35 4.67
C LYS A 36 4.94 -10.71 3.46
N CYS A 37 4.32 -9.72 2.80
CA CYS A 37 3.51 -9.97 1.61
C CYS A 37 4.37 -10.42 0.41
N ILE A 38 5.60 -9.90 0.28
CA ILE A 38 6.49 -10.25 -0.83
C ILE A 38 7.41 -11.44 -0.53
N GLU A 39 7.64 -11.81 0.73
CA GLU A 39 8.32 -13.07 1.09
C GLU A 39 7.58 -14.30 0.54
N ALA A 40 6.25 -14.20 0.37
CA ALA A 40 5.43 -15.22 -0.29
C ALA A 40 5.52 -15.18 -1.83
N ASP A 41 6.12 -14.13 -2.41
CA ASP A 41 6.22 -13.88 -3.86
C ASP A 41 7.68 -14.12 -4.28
N THR A 42 8.01 -15.37 -4.65
CA THR A 42 9.37 -15.88 -4.91
C THR A 42 10.14 -15.17 -6.02
N ASP A 43 9.47 -14.32 -6.81
CA ASP A 43 10.06 -13.64 -7.98
C ASP A 43 10.73 -12.30 -7.64
N LEU A 44 10.56 -11.77 -6.42
CA LEU A 44 11.10 -10.44 -6.08
C LEU A 44 12.53 -10.47 -5.53
N HIS A 45 13.46 -9.81 -6.23
CA HIS A 45 14.78 -9.52 -5.68
C HIS A 45 14.69 -8.32 -4.73
N VAL A 46 15.34 -8.42 -3.55
CA VAL A 46 15.33 -7.38 -2.48
C VAL A 46 15.69 -5.97 -3.01
N GLY A 47 16.54 -5.87 -4.03
CA GLY A 47 16.90 -4.59 -4.67
C GLY A 47 15.82 -3.93 -5.53
N GLN A 48 14.77 -4.67 -5.92
CA GLN A 48 13.68 -4.19 -6.78
C GLN A 48 12.45 -3.70 -6.00
N ALA A 49 12.32 -4.10 -4.74
CA ALA A 49 11.19 -3.68 -3.89
C ALA A 49 11.12 -2.16 -3.73
N ARG A 50 12.28 -1.50 -3.53
CA ARG A 50 12.46 -0.04 -3.38
C ARG A 50 11.30 0.65 -2.63
N ILE A 51 10.88 0.07 -1.52
CA ILE A 51 9.65 0.48 -0.83
C ILE A 51 9.67 1.97 -0.42
N GLY A 52 10.81 2.50 0.02
CA GLY A 52 10.95 3.91 0.38
C GLY A 52 10.73 4.87 -0.80
N GLU A 53 11.22 4.52 -2.00
CA GLU A 53 10.99 5.31 -3.22
C GLU A 53 9.49 5.28 -3.59
N ARG A 54 8.86 4.11 -3.49
CA ARG A 54 7.43 3.93 -3.77
C ARG A 54 6.56 4.73 -2.81
N ILE A 55 6.80 4.64 -1.51
CA ILE A 55 6.08 5.43 -0.49
C ILE A 55 6.23 6.92 -0.77
N THR A 56 7.44 7.36 -1.12
CA THR A 56 7.72 8.77 -1.48
C THR A 56 6.89 9.19 -2.70
N ASN A 57 6.88 8.39 -3.76
CA ASN A 57 6.10 8.68 -4.96
C ASN A 57 4.59 8.69 -4.69
N LEU A 58 4.07 7.74 -3.92
CA LEU A 58 2.66 7.70 -3.50
C LEU A 58 2.27 8.95 -2.68
N TYR A 59 3.19 9.46 -1.86
CA TYR A 59 2.99 10.70 -1.11
C TYR A 59 2.97 11.93 -2.03
N LEU A 60 3.96 12.04 -2.92
CA LEU A 60 4.05 13.13 -3.90
C LEU A 60 2.84 13.15 -4.85
N ASP A 61 2.32 11.98 -5.24
CA ASP A 61 1.12 11.83 -6.07
C ASP A 61 -0.19 12.10 -5.30
N GLY A 62 -0.12 12.34 -3.98
CA GLY A 62 -1.27 12.63 -3.13
C GLY A 62 -2.19 11.43 -2.89
N LEU A 63 -1.69 10.21 -3.05
CA LEU A 63 -2.42 8.96 -2.77
C LEU A 63 -2.40 8.63 -1.28
N ILE A 64 -1.30 8.99 -0.60
CA ILE A 64 -1.15 8.86 0.84
C ILE A 64 -0.79 10.21 1.45
N GLN A 65 -1.10 10.38 2.73
CA GLN A 65 -0.63 11.52 3.53
C GLN A 65 0.01 11.01 4.82
N ASN A 66 0.97 11.76 5.35
CA ASN A 66 1.59 11.47 6.64
C ASN A 66 1.07 12.47 7.69
N LYS A 67 0.40 11.95 8.72
CA LYS A 67 -0.12 12.69 9.88
C LYS A 67 0.16 11.87 11.14
N GLU A 68 1.41 11.84 11.60
CA GLU A 68 1.88 10.94 12.67
C GLU A 68 1.85 9.45 12.27
N GLY A 69 1.97 9.20 10.97
CA GLY A 69 1.76 7.90 10.34
C GLY A 69 1.05 8.06 9.00
N TYR A 70 1.11 7.03 8.17
CA TYR A 70 0.53 7.05 6.84
C TYR A 70 -0.96 6.70 6.86
N THR A 71 -1.74 7.37 6.03
CA THR A 71 -3.14 7.04 5.75
C THR A 71 -3.51 7.36 4.31
N LEU A 72 -4.51 6.67 3.76
CA LEU A 72 -4.99 6.93 2.40
C LEU A 72 -5.76 8.25 2.31
N THR A 73 -5.53 8.98 1.22
CA THR A 73 -6.39 10.08 0.79
C THR A 73 -7.65 9.52 0.10
N LYS A 74 -8.57 10.40 -0.30
CA LYS A 74 -9.72 10.00 -1.14
C LYS A 74 -9.24 9.40 -2.47
N LYS A 75 -8.28 10.07 -3.12
CA LYS A 75 -7.63 9.61 -4.36
C LYS A 75 -6.96 8.25 -4.17
N GLY A 76 -6.26 8.03 -3.06
CA GLY A 76 -5.64 6.73 -2.74
C GLY A 76 -6.65 5.60 -2.63
N ARG A 77 -7.80 5.83 -1.97
CA ARG A 77 -8.88 4.84 -1.87
C ARG A 77 -9.52 4.53 -3.22
N GLU A 78 -9.75 5.55 -4.04
CA GLU A 78 -10.25 5.37 -5.41
C GLU A 78 -9.28 4.53 -6.24
N GLN A 79 -7.98 4.82 -6.21
CA GLN A 79 -6.98 4.02 -6.91
C GLN A 79 -6.94 2.57 -6.41
N LEU A 80 -7.01 2.36 -5.09
CA LEU A 80 -7.06 1.03 -4.51
C LEU A 80 -8.32 0.23 -4.93
N SER A 81 -9.43 0.90 -5.25
CA SER A 81 -10.65 0.22 -5.72
C SER A 81 -10.48 -0.47 -7.08
N PHE A 82 -9.47 -0.06 -7.87
CA PHE A 82 -9.11 -0.70 -9.14
C PHE A 82 -8.10 -1.85 -8.96
N ALA A 83 -7.73 -2.20 -7.73
CA ALA A 83 -6.83 -3.31 -7.48
C ALA A 83 -7.46 -4.63 -7.93
N PRO A 84 -6.73 -5.49 -8.65
CA PRO A 84 -7.31 -6.71 -9.23
C PRO A 84 -7.86 -7.67 -8.18
N TRP A 85 -7.27 -7.71 -6.97
CA TRP A 85 -7.72 -8.54 -5.85
C TRP A 85 -8.89 -7.95 -5.04
N LYS A 86 -9.30 -6.69 -5.29
CA LYS A 86 -10.54 -6.13 -4.70
C LYS A 86 -11.79 -6.47 -5.53
N GLN A 87 -11.62 -6.88 -6.78
CA GLN A 87 -12.74 -7.22 -7.67
C GLN A 87 -13.35 -8.61 -7.39
N GLU A 88 -12.67 -9.48 -6.63
CA GLU A 88 -13.20 -10.80 -6.23
C GLU A 88 -14.31 -10.72 -5.15
N GLY A 89 -14.52 -9.56 -4.51
CA GLY A 89 -15.55 -9.37 -3.48
C GLY A 89 -16.89 -8.80 -3.97
N ALA A 90 -17.05 -8.52 -5.27
CA ALA A 90 -18.23 -7.84 -5.82
C ALA A 90 -19.23 -8.78 -6.54
N LEU A 91 -19.06 -10.10 -6.41
CA LEU A 91 -19.98 -11.11 -6.93
C LEU A 91 -20.54 -11.97 -5.79
N VAL A 92 -21.32 -11.37 -4.89
CA VAL A 92 -22.33 -12.07 -4.07
C VAL A 92 -23.54 -11.15 -3.90
#